data_AF-A0A8C6YNQ6-F1
#
_entry.id   AF-A0A8C6YNQ6-F1
#
_cell.length_a   1.000
_cell.length_b   1.000
_cell.length_c   1.000
_cell.angle_alpha   90.00
_cell.angle_beta   90.00
_cell.angle_gamma   90.00
#
_symmetry.space_group_name_H-M   'P 1'
#
loop_
_entity.id
_entity.type
_entity.pdbx_description
1 polymer ?
#
loop_
_entity_poly.entity_id
_entity_poly.type
_entity_poly.pdbx_seq_one_letter_code
_entity_poly.pdbx_strand_id
1 'polypeptide(L)'
;MIHELLLALSGYPGAAFTWSKRGGLQVSQELPFLHPSETSVLNRLCRLGTDYIRFAEFVEQYTGHVQQQVGPSAGPERLWFLFLLRST
;
A
#
# COMPACT_ATOMS: atom_id res chain seq x y z
N MET A 1 -11.37 6.13 -9.64
CA MET A 1 -10.17 6.94 -9.31
C MET A 1 -9.96 7.17 -7.82
N ILE A 2 -10.84 7.86 -7.08
CA ILE A 2 -10.63 8.07 -5.62
C ILE A 2 -10.60 6.74 -4.85
N HIS A 3 -11.50 5.80 -5.15
CA HIS A 3 -11.47 4.48 -4.52
C HIS A 3 -10.17 3.71 -4.81
N GLU A 4 -9.64 3.77 -6.04
CA GLU A 4 -8.36 3.14 -6.39
C GLU A 4 -7.18 3.81 -5.69
N LEU A 5 -7.23 5.13 -5.51
CA LEU A 5 -6.23 5.85 -4.73
C LEU A 5 -6.21 5.37 -3.28
N LEU A 6 -7.38 5.26 -2.63
CA LEU A 6 -7.50 4.77 -1.26
C LEU A 6 -7.00 3.32 -1.13
N LEU A 7 -7.32 2.47 -2.11
CA LEU A 7 -6.84 1.10 -2.17
C LEU A 7 -5.31 1.05 -2.28
N ALA A 8 -4.75 1.84 -3.20
CA ALA A 8 -3.32 1.89 -3.46
C ALA A 8 -2.52 2.43 -2.27
N LEU A 9 -3.04 3.44 -1.57
CA LEU A 9 -2.45 3.94 -0.32
C LEU A 9 -2.52 2.92 0.82
N SER A 10 -3.50 2.02 0.80
CA SER A 10 -3.62 0.90 1.74
C SER A 10 -2.74 -0.31 1.37
N GLY A 11 -1.96 -0.21 0.29
CA GLY A 11 -1.04 -1.26 -0.16
C GLY A 11 -1.56 -2.18 -1.27
N TYR A 12 -2.72 -1.88 -1.86
CA TYR A 12 -3.31 -2.66 -2.93
C TYR A 12 -3.26 -1.88 -4.25
N PRO A 13 -2.18 -2.03 -5.05
CA PRO A 13 -2.07 -1.36 -6.35
C PRO A 13 -3.11 -1.89 -7.34
N GLY A 14 -3.48 -1.04 -8.31
CA GLY A 14 -4.51 -1.31 -9.31
C GLY A 14 -4.10 -0.84 -10.71
N ALA A 15 -5.08 -0.66 -11.60
CA ALA A 15 -4.83 -0.25 -12.99
C ALA A 15 -4.35 1.21 -13.08
N ALA A 16 -4.97 2.13 -12.32
CA ALA A 16 -4.58 3.53 -12.30
C ALA A 16 -3.33 3.82 -11.45
N PHE A 17 -3.05 2.98 -10.45
CA PHE A 17 -1.92 3.15 -9.51
C PHE A 17 -1.10 1.87 -9.47
N THR A 18 -0.01 1.84 -10.22
CA THR A 18 0.82 0.65 -10.40
C THR A 18 1.95 0.60 -9.37
N TRP A 19 2.37 -0.62 -9.00
CA TRP A 19 3.49 -0.84 -8.08
C TRP A 19 4.71 -1.37 -8.82
N SER A 20 5.87 -0.78 -8.54
CA SER A 20 7.17 -1.25 -9.00
C SER A 20 8.13 -1.40 -7.83
N LYS A 21 8.79 -2.55 -7.71
CA LYS A 21 9.78 -2.78 -6.63
C LYS A 21 10.91 -1.75 -6.62
N ARG A 22 11.29 -1.23 -7.79
CA ARG A 22 12.33 -0.19 -7.91
C ARG A 22 11.75 1.22 -7.79
N GLY A 23 10.58 1.44 -8.37
CA GLY A 23 9.98 2.77 -8.55
C GLY A 23 8.94 3.19 -7.52
N GLY A 24 8.53 2.28 -6.64
CA GLY A 24 7.41 2.49 -5.72
C GLY A 24 6.06 2.46 -6.41
N LEU A 25 5.07 3.06 -5.74
CA LEU A 25 3.73 3.29 -6.25
C LEU A 25 3.77 4.46 -7.25
N GLN A 26 3.08 4.34 -8.38
CA GLN A 26 3.11 5.31 -9.47
C GLN A 26 1.72 5.50 -10.07
N VAL A 27 1.42 6.71 -10.53
CA VAL A 27 0.21 7.00 -11.29
C VAL A 27 0.41 6.53 -12.73
N SER A 28 -0.56 5.81 -13.29
CA SER A 28 -0.54 5.38 -14.68
C SER A 28 -0.54 6.59 -15.62
N GLN A 29 0.30 6.54 -16.65
CA GLN A 29 0.40 7.59 -17.68
C GLN A 29 -0.80 7.58 -18.64
N GLU A 30 -1.65 6.55 -18.56
CA GLU A 30 -2.80 6.32 -19.45
C GLU A 30 -4.10 6.96 -18.94
N LEU A 31 -4.01 7.98 -18.07
CA LEU A 31 -5.17 8.70 -17.55
C LEU A 31 -5.29 10.06 -18.24
N PRO A 32 -5.82 10.13 -19.47
CA PRO A 32 -5.86 11.35 -20.30
C PRO A 32 -6.76 12.45 -19.72
N PHE A 33 -7.53 12.15 -18.67
CA PHE A 33 -8.45 13.07 -18.02
C PHE A 33 -7.84 13.84 -16.83
N LEU A 34 -6.58 13.56 -16.46
CA LEU A 34 -5.92 14.22 -15.34
C LEU A 34 -5.18 15.48 -15.75
N HIS A 35 -5.44 16.58 -15.04
CA HIS A 35 -4.67 17.80 -15.19
C HIS A 35 -3.24 17.61 -14.61
N PRO A 36 -2.19 18.23 -15.19
CA PRO A 36 -0.82 18.09 -14.68
C PRO A 36 -0.66 18.41 -13.18
N SER A 37 -1.44 19.35 -12.64
CA SER A 37 -1.44 19.65 -11.20
C SER A 37 -2.01 18.52 -10.36
N GLU A 38 -3.08 17.87 -10.82
CA GLU A 38 -3.68 16.71 -10.15
C GLU A 38 -2.68 15.56 -10.15
N THR A 39 -2.04 15.30 -11.28
CA THR A 39 -0.97 14.31 -11.41
C THR A 39 0.17 14.59 -10.43
N SER A 40 0.56 15.86 -10.25
CA SER A 40 1.59 16.22 -9.26
C SER A 40 1.16 15.90 -7.82
N VAL A 41 -0.10 16.15 -7.46
CA VAL A 41 -0.64 15.81 -6.13
C VAL A 41 -0.69 14.30 -5.95
N LEU A 42 -1.20 13.57 -6.95
CA LEU A 42 -1.28 12.12 -6.93
C LEU A 42 0.10 11.47 -6.81
N ASN A 43 1.11 11.96 -7.53
CA ASN A 43 2.49 11.49 -7.39
C ASN A 43 3.04 11.69 -5.97
N ARG A 44 2.68 12.80 -5.29
CA ARG A 44 3.08 13.02 -3.90
C ARG A 44 2.39 12.02 -2.96
N LEU A 45 1.10 11.73 -3.19
CA LEU A 45 0.38 10.69 -2.46
C LEU A 45 0.95 9.30 -2.72
N CYS A 46 1.37 9.01 -3.95
CA CYS A 46 2.01 7.74 -4.28
C CYS A 46 3.33 7.52 -3.51
N ARG A 47 4.11 8.59 -3.26
CA ARG A 47 5.30 8.49 -2.39
C ARG A 47 4.91 8.10 -0.97
N LEU A 48 3.86 8.69 -0.41
CA LEU A 48 3.34 8.31 0.90
C LEU A 48 2.90 6.84 0.94
N GLY A 49 2.15 6.38 -0.07
CA GLY A 49 1.76 4.97 -0.19
C GLY A 49 2.96 4.04 -0.34
N THR A 50 4.01 4.47 -1.03
CA THR A 50 5.27 3.71 -1.17
C THR A 50 5.96 3.51 0.17
N ASP A 51 6.05 4.57 0.96
CA ASP A 51 6.66 4.51 2.30
C ASP A 51 5.83 3.59 3.21
N TYR A 52 4.50 3.70 3.16
CA TYR A 52 3.60 2.79 3.88
C TYR A 52 3.83 1.31 3.51
N ILE A 53 3.85 0.98 2.22
CA ILE A 53 4.07 -0.40 1.76
C ILE A 53 5.42 -0.93 2.23
N ARG A 54 6.49 -0.13 2.11
CA ARG A 54 7.83 -0.52 2.56
C ARG A 54 7.89 -0.73 4.07
N PHE A 55 7.22 0.12 4.85
CA PHE A 55 7.12 -0.07 6.30
C PHE A 55 6.31 -1.33 6.64
N ALA A 56 5.21 -1.59 5.95
CA ALA A 56 4.43 -2.81 6.13
C ALA A 56 5.26 -4.07 5.80
N GLU A 57 5.97 -4.07 4.67
CA GLU A 57 6.90 -5.16 4.28
C GLU A 57 8.00 -5.34 5.33
N PHE A 58 8.58 -4.26 5.83
CA PHE A 58 9.58 -4.31 6.89
C PHE A 58 9.01 -4.91 8.18
N VAL A 59 7.86 -4.41 8.64
CA VAL A 59 7.21 -4.94 9.85
C VAL A 59 6.92 -6.43 9.66
N GLU A 60 6.31 -6.84 8.56
CA GLU A 60 6.01 -8.25 8.27
C GLU A 60 7.26 -9.13 8.33
N GLN A 61 8.35 -8.71 7.66
CA GLN A 61 9.61 -9.43 7.65
C GLN A 61 10.17 -9.62 9.06
N TYR A 62 10.13 -8.59 9.90
CA TYR A 62 10.81 -8.63 11.20
C TYR A 62 9.89 -9.03 12.38
N THR A 63 8.56 -8.95 12.24
CA THR A 63 7.61 -9.44 13.26
C THR A 63 7.21 -10.89 13.03
N GLY A 64 7.21 -11.38 11.78
CA GLY A 64 6.95 -12.79 11.48
C GLY A 64 7.98 -13.75 12.10
N HIS A 65 9.25 -13.32 12.19
CA HIS A 65 10.31 -14.07 12.87
C HIS A 65 10.15 -14.12 14.40
N VAL A 66 9.43 -13.16 15.01
CA VAL A 66 9.15 -13.16 16.45
C VAL A 66 8.02 -14.14 16.80
N GLN A 67 7.11 -14.41 15.86
CA GLN A 67 6.00 -15.37 16.04
C GLN A 67 6.39 -16.84 15.82
N GLN A 68 7.56 -17.17 15.27
CA GLN A 68 7.96 -18.58 15.10
C GLN A 68 8.23 -19.30 16.44
N GLN A 69 8.21 -18.58 17.58
CA GLN A 69 8.17 -19.19 18.92
C GLN A 69 6.75 -19.35 19.50
N VAL A 70 5.69 -18.85 18.85
CA VAL A 70 4.31 -18.94 19.36
C VAL A 70 3.33 -19.33 18.25
N GLY A 71 3.10 -20.65 18.13
CA GLY A 71 1.84 -21.35 17.72
C GLY A 71 1.02 -20.89 16.49
N PRO A 72 0.59 -21.80 15.59
CA PRO A 72 -0.12 -21.43 14.38
C PRO A 72 -1.61 -21.17 14.64
N SER A 73 -2.18 -20.09 14.07
CA SER A 73 -3.57 -20.07 13.52
C SER A 73 -4.11 -18.66 13.19
N ALA A 74 -3.35 -17.81 12.49
CA ALA A 74 -3.95 -16.72 11.73
C ALA A 74 -2.99 -16.30 10.62
N GLY A 75 -3.40 -16.44 9.36
CA GLY A 75 -2.60 -15.96 8.23
C GLY A 75 -2.37 -14.44 8.32
N PRO A 76 -1.22 -13.94 7.85
CA PRO A 76 -0.83 -12.53 7.98
C PRO A 76 -1.87 -11.56 7.40
N GLU A 77 -2.52 -11.95 6.30
CA GLU A 77 -3.61 -11.21 5.64
C GLU A 77 -4.79 -10.86 6.57
N ARG A 78 -5.14 -11.75 7.52
CA ARG A 78 -6.24 -11.51 8.48
C ARG A 78 -5.84 -10.56 9.59
N LEU A 79 -4.56 -10.52 9.96
CA LEU A 79 -4.07 -9.69 11.06
C LEU A 79 -3.98 -8.21 10.65
N TRP A 80 -3.61 -7.92 9.40
CA TRP A 80 -3.60 -6.55 8.87
C TRP A 80 -4.99 -5.94 8.80
N PHE A 81 -5.98 -6.69 8.28
CA PHE A 81 -7.37 -6.26 8.27
C PHE A 81 -7.89 -5.99 9.70
N LEU A 82 -7.53 -6.85 10.67
CA LEU A 82 -7.91 -6.65 12.07
C LEU A 82 -7.20 -5.45 12.73
N PHE A 83 -5.95 -5.16 12.35
CA PHE A 83 -5.22 -4.00 12.86
C PHE A 83 -5.80 -2.67 12.33
N LEU A 84 -6.19 -2.66 11.05
CA LEU A 84 -6.85 -1.54 10.40
C LEU A 84 -8.25 -1.29 10.99
N LEU A 85 -9.03 -2.36 11.24
CA LEU A 85 -10.38 -2.26 11.81
C LEU A 85 -10.39 -1.84 13.29
N ARG A 86 -9.29 -2.04 14.03
CA ARG A 86 -9.18 -1.72 15.45
C ARG A 86 -8.69 -0.29 15.73
N SER A 87 -8.33 0.44 14.68
CA SER A 87 -7.85 1.84 14.74
C SER A 87 -8.91 2.87 14.35
N THR A 88 -10.17 2.44 14.16
CA THR A 88 -11.36 3.27 13.94
C THR A 88 -12.38 3.00 15.05
#